data_AF-A0A941NMD1-F1
#
_entry.id   AF-A0A941NMD1-F1
#
_cell.length_a   1.000
_cell.length_b   1.000
_cell.length_c   1.000
_cell.angle_alpha   90.00
_cell.angle_beta   90.00
_cell.angle_gamma   90.00
#
_symmetry.space_group_name_H-M   'P 1'
#
loop_
_entity.id
_entity.type
_entity.pdbx_description
1 polymer ?
#
loop_
_entity_poly.entity_id
_entity_poly.type
_entity_poly.pdbx_seq_one_letter_code
_entity_poly.pdbx_strand_id
1 'polypeptide(L)'
;EELKAIRATLIFFESGPRLAETLKHMSEILGMRSAAVARELTKLHEELRRGTLAELAQSYENAPTPKGEVTLLVSPPHAAEADMSVIDAALDAALEFMPLKPASEMIANLTGVSRKDVYARGLEKKNG
;
A
#
# COMPACT_ATOMS: atom_id res chain seq x y z
N GLU A 1 -8.29 10.54 5.68
CA GLU A 1 -9.07 9.68 4.77
C GLU A 1 -8.66 9.73 3.29
N GLU A 2 -8.64 10.87 2.59
CA GLU A 2 -8.40 10.89 1.12
C GLU A 2 -7.10 10.22 0.66
N LEU A 3 -6.01 10.36 1.44
CA LEU A 3 -4.72 9.75 1.12
C LEU A 3 -4.73 8.20 1.18
N LYS A 4 -5.74 7.60 1.83
CA LYS A 4 -5.87 6.16 2.02
C LYS A 4 -6.06 5.41 0.70
N ALA A 5 -6.63 6.03 -0.32
CA ALA A 5 -6.87 5.42 -1.63
C ALA A 5 -5.73 5.66 -2.64
N ILE A 6 -4.80 6.57 -2.34
CA ILE A 6 -3.72 6.94 -3.28
C ILE A 6 -2.76 5.75 -3.46
N ARG A 7 -2.70 5.22 -4.68
CA ARG A 7 -1.82 4.09 -5.07
C ARG A 7 -0.42 4.55 -5.47
N ALA A 8 0.19 5.38 -4.64
CA ALA A 8 1.55 5.88 -4.81
C ALA A 8 2.24 5.97 -3.44
N THR A 9 3.58 6.02 -3.46
CA THR A 9 4.35 6.34 -2.25
C THR A 9 3.99 7.75 -1.80
N LEU A 10 3.60 7.88 -0.54
CA LEU A 10 3.33 9.16 0.10
C LEU A 10 4.59 9.62 0.83
N ILE A 11 4.93 10.90 0.71
CA ILE A 11 6.08 11.51 1.38
C ILE A 11 5.56 12.63 2.28
N PHE A 12 5.94 12.58 3.56
CA PHE A 12 5.58 13.56 4.57
C PHE A 12 6.83 14.14 5.22
N PHE A 13 6.77 15.41 5.55
CA PHE A 13 7.75 16.06 6.41
C PHE A 13 7.16 16.24 7.79
N GLU A 14 7.93 15.87 8.80
CA GLU A 14 7.49 15.92 10.18
C GLU A 14 8.64 16.38 11.10
N SER A 15 8.28 16.96 12.25
CA SER A 15 9.23 17.25 13.31
C SER A 15 9.39 16.05 14.23
N GLY A 16 10.61 15.81 14.72
CA GLY A 16 10.91 14.70 15.62
C GLY A 16 9.99 14.58 16.85
N PRO A 17 9.60 15.69 17.53
CA PRO A 17 8.66 15.65 18.66
C PRO A 17 7.27 15.11 18.33
N ARG A 18 6.80 15.27 17.10
CA ARG A 18 5.46 14.81 16.66
C ARG A 18 5.48 13.41 16.05
N LEU A 19 6.67 12.87 15.76
CA LEU A 19 6.81 11.67 14.94
C LEU A 19 6.04 10.45 15.49
N ALA A 20 6.15 10.16 16.79
CA ALA A 20 5.51 8.98 17.37
C ALA A 20 3.97 9.05 17.28
N GLU A 21 3.39 10.22 17.59
CA GLU A 21 1.95 10.46 17.48
C GLU A 21 1.48 10.43 16.02
N THR A 22 2.24 11.06 15.11
CA THR A 22 1.95 11.03 13.66
C THR A 22 1.96 9.61 13.11
N LEU A 23 2.95 8.78 13.46
CA LEU A 23 3.02 7.38 13.04
C LEU A 23 1.85 6.56 13.56
N LYS A 24 1.43 6.79 14.81
CA LYS A 24 0.26 6.13 15.40
C LYS A 24 -1.01 6.47 14.63
N HIS A 25 -1.31 7.76 14.42
CA HIS A 25 -2.48 8.19 13.66
C HIS A 25 -2.44 7.68 12.21
N MET A 26 -1.27 7.68 11.57
CA MET A 26 -1.11 7.11 10.24
C MET A 26 -1.39 5.61 10.22
N SER A 27 -0.96 4.85 11.22
CA SER A 27 -1.27 3.41 11.33
C SER A 27 -2.78 3.17 11.44
N GLU A 28 -3.48 3.99 12.23
CA GLU A 28 -4.94 3.90 12.40
C GLU A 28 -5.70 4.25 11.11
N ILE A 29 -5.27 5.28 10.40
CA ILE A 29 -5.95 5.80 9.20
C ILE A 29 -5.58 4.99 7.94
N LEU A 30 -4.28 4.80 7.70
CA LEU A 30 -3.73 4.22 6.46
C LEU A 30 -3.61 2.70 6.52
N GLY A 31 -3.72 2.10 7.70
CA GLY A 31 -3.71 0.65 7.92
C GLY A 31 -2.30 0.04 7.91
N MET A 32 -2.22 -1.24 7.54
CA MET A 32 -0.99 -2.05 7.57
C MET A 32 -0.01 -1.73 6.41
N ARG A 33 0.28 -0.45 6.19
CA ARG A 33 1.24 -0.03 5.17
C ARG A 33 2.67 -0.14 5.68
N SER A 34 3.58 -0.47 4.77
CA SER A 34 5.01 -0.34 5.00
C SER A 34 5.41 1.14 4.97
N ALA A 35 6.42 1.50 5.75
CA ALA A 35 6.93 2.84 5.82
C ALA A 35 8.44 2.87 6.09
N ALA A 36 9.05 4.03 5.84
CA ALA A 36 10.42 4.33 6.16
C ALA A 36 10.52 5.72 6.78
N VAL A 37 11.22 5.81 7.91
CA VAL A 37 11.58 7.07 8.57
C VAL A 37 13.04 7.36 8.26
N ALA A 38 13.29 8.48 7.58
CA ALA A 38 14.62 8.96 7.25
C ALA A 38 14.93 10.24 8.02
N ARG A 39 16.09 10.29 8.66
CA ARG A 39 16.55 11.42 9.48
C ARG A 39 18.00 11.75 9.17
N GLU A 40 18.31 13.04 9.27
CA GLU A 40 19.68 13.56 9.11
C GLU A 40 20.37 13.13 7.81
N LEU A 41 19.59 12.95 6.73
CA LEU A 41 20.10 12.73 5.38
C LEU A 41 21.10 13.86 5.07
N THR A 42 22.35 13.54 4.77
CA THR A 42 23.55 14.42 4.59
C THR A 42 24.49 14.60 5.79
N LYS A 43 24.16 14.13 7.00
CA LYS A 43 25.08 14.18 8.16
C LYS A 43 25.75 12.83 8.40
N LEU A 44 26.85 12.83 9.16
CA LEU A 44 27.62 11.62 9.48
C LEU A 44 26.81 10.52 10.19
N HIS A 45 25.67 10.89 10.80
CA HIS A 45 24.77 10.01 11.55
C HIS A 45 23.40 9.91 10.88
N GLU A 46 23.38 9.54 9.59
CA GLU A 46 22.14 9.21 8.90
C GLU A 46 21.43 8.05 9.61
N GLU A 47 20.12 8.19 9.80
CA GLU A 47 19.27 7.14 10.34
C GLU A 47 18.12 6.85 9.38
N LEU A 48 18.03 5.59 8.96
CA LEU A 48 16.93 5.08 8.15
C LEU A 48 16.30 3.86 8.83
N ARG A 49 15.09 4.00 9.34
CA ARG A 49 14.31 2.89 9.91
C ARG A 49 13.19 2.50 8.98
N ARG A 50 13.01 1.20 8.75
CA ARG A 50 11.94 0.62 7.92
C ARG A 50 11.12 -0.34 8.75
N GLY A 51 9.84 -0.44 8.45
CA GLY A 51 8.90 -1.33 9.10
C GLY A 51 7.47 -0.99 8.69
N THR A 52 6.49 -1.67 9.27
CA THR A 52 5.10 -1.24 9.19
C THR A 52 4.90 0.06 9.98
N LEU A 53 3.85 0.82 9.64
CA LEU A 53 3.48 2.02 10.41
C LEU A 53 3.32 1.70 11.92
N ALA A 54 2.74 0.56 12.26
CA ALA A 54 2.55 0.11 13.64
C ALA A 54 3.88 -0.19 14.35
N GLU A 55 4.78 -0.94 13.70
CA GLU A 55 6.10 -1.26 14.27
C GLU A 55 6.94 0.01 14.50
N LEU A 56 6.91 0.94 13.54
CA LEU A 56 7.61 2.21 13.66
C LEU A 56 6.99 3.08 14.75
N ALA A 57 5.66 3.18 14.84
CA ALA A 57 4.98 3.89 15.91
C ALA A 57 5.42 3.36 17.28
N GLN A 58 5.38 2.04 17.48
CA GLN A 58 5.80 1.41 18.72
C GLN A 58 7.29 1.64 19.02
N SER A 59 8.15 1.58 17.99
CA SER A 59 9.58 1.82 18.14
C SER A 59 9.89 3.25 18.57
N TYR A 60 9.20 4.25 18.02
CA TYR A 60 9.43 5.67 18.32
C TYR A 60 8.73 6.12 19.61
N GLU A 61 7.67 5.44 20.04
CA GLU A 61 7.07 5.64 21.36
C GLU A 61 8.02 5.19 22.50
N ASN A 62 8.76 4.10 22.28
CA ASN A 62 9.68 3.53 23.27
C ASN A 62 11.11 4.06 23.20
N ALA A 63 11.41 4.97 22.27
CA ALA A 63 12.75 5.52 22.05
C ALA A 63 12.82 6.99 22.49
N PRO A 64 14.04 7.52 22.77
CA PRO A 64 14.22 8.95 22.98
C PRO A 64 13.66 9.76 21.80
N THR A 65 12.95 10.84 22.11
CA THR A 65 12.34 11.70 21.10
C THR A 65 13.40 12.20 20.11
N PRO A 66 13.25 11.92 18.81
CA PRO A 66 14.19 12.37 17.82
C PRO A 66 14.21 13.91 17.74
N LYS A 67 15.39 14.47 17.49
CA LYS A 67 15.55 15.90 17.19
C LYS A 67 15.54 16.13 15.68
N GLY A 68 15.16 17.35 15.30
CA GLY A 68 15.22 17.83 13.92
C GLY A 68 14.04 17.43 13.05
N GLU A 69 14.25 17.56 11.74
CA GLU A 69 13.28 17.23 10.70
C GLU A 69 13.38 15.75 10.32
N VAL A 70 12.24 15.19 9.94
CA VAL A 70 12.04 13.80 9.60
C VAL A 70 11.33 13.73 8.25
N THR A 71 11.84 12.89 7.36
CA THR A 71 11.14 12.52 6.11
C THR A 71 10.54 11.14 6.29
N LEU A 72 9.22 11.06 6.24
CA LEU A 72 8.48 9.81 6.31
C LEU A 72 8.00 9.41 4.91
N LEU A 73 8.34 8.20 4.49
CA LEU A 73 7.85 7.59 3.27
C LEU A 73 6.88 6.48 3.65
N VAL A 74 5.66 6.52 3.10
CA VAL A 74 4.65 5.49 3.31
C VAL A 74 4.36 4.82 1.97
N SER A 75 4.39 3.50 1.93
CA SER A 75 4.08 2.75 0.72
C SER A 75 2.68 3.08 0.20
N PRO A 76 2.38 2.77 -1.08
CA PRO A 76 1.00 2.59 -1.50
C PRO A 76 0.27 1.65 -0.53
N PRO A 77 -1.08 1.70 -0.45
CA PRO A 77 -1.80 0.62 0.21
C PRO A 77 -1.38 -0.69 -0.46
N HIS A 78 -1.26 -1.76 0.32
CA HIS A 78 -1.19 -3.08 -0.30
C HIS A 78 -2.31 -3.14 -1.32
N ALA A 79 -2.01 -3.62 -2.53
CA ALA A 79 -3.08 -4.04 -3.41
C ALA A 79 -3.94 -4.92 -2.52
N ALA A 80 -5.21 -4.54 -2.30
CA ALA A 80 -6.15 -5.49 -1.74
C ALA A 80 -5.87 -6.75 -2.55
N GLU A 81 -5.51 -7.86 -1.87
CA GLU A 81 -5.57 -9.16 -2.51
C GLU A 81 -6.99 -9.16 -3.04
N ALA A 82 -7.15 -8.90 -4.34
CA ALA A 82 -8.47 -8.69 -4.86
C ALA A 82 -9.13 -10.03 -4.61
N ASP A 83 -10.22 -9.96 -3.86
CA ASP A 83 -10.92 -11.16 -3.45
C ASP A 83 -11.13 -11.98 -4.71
N MET A 84 -10.49 -13.14 -4.77
CA MET A 84 -10.50 -13.96 -5.98
C MET A 84 -11.93 -14.36 -6.33
N SER A 85 -12.85 -14.39 -5.34
CA SER A 85 -14.28 -14.58 -5.60
C SER A 85 -14.92 -13.42 -6.35
N VAL A 86 -14.48 -12.17 -6.11
CA VAL A 86 -14.93 -10.98 -6.84
C VAL A 86 -14.39 -10.98 -8.27
N ILE A 87 -13.13 -11.39 -8.45
CA ILE A 87 -12.54 -11.56 -9.80
C ILE A 87 -13.28 -12.64 -10.57
N ASP A 88 -13.57 -13.77 -9.93
CA ASP A 88 -14.27 -14.90 -10.54
C ASP A 88 -15.68 -14.50 -10.97
N ALA A 89 -16.45 -13.84 -10.10
CA ALA A 89 -17.79 -13.36 -10.44
C ALA A 89 -17.78 -12.32 -11.58
N ALA A 90 -16.78 -11.43 -11.59
CA ALA A 90 -16.63 -10.45 -12.66
C ALA A 90 -16.24 -11.12 -13.99
N LEU A 91 -15.39 -12.16 -13.96
CA LEU A 91 -15.05 -12.97 -15.13
C LEU A 91 -16.27 -13.71 -15.66
N ASP A 92 -17.05 -14.34 -14.79
CA ASP A 92 -18.27 -15.07 -15.18
C ASP A 92 -19.25 -14.14 -15.91
N ALA A 93 -19.53 -12.95 -15.35
CA ALA A 93 -20.42 -11.98 -15.96
C ALA A 93 -19.87 -11.37 -17.27
N ALA A 94 -18.56 -11.05 -17.33
CA ALA A 94 -17.98 -10.41 -18.51
C ALA A 94 -17.86 -11.37 -19.70
N LEU A 95 -17.53 -12.64 -19.44
CA LEU A 95 -17.34 -13.64 -20.49
C LEU A 95 -18.64 -14.02 -21.21
N GLU A 96 -19.81 -13.69 -20.65
CA GLU A 96 -21.10 -13.82 -21.34
C GLU A 96 -21.22 -12.87 -22.54
N PHE A 97 -20.59 -11.69 -22.50
CA PHE A 97 -20.82 -10.63 -23.48
C PHE A 97 -19.55 -10.13 -24.18
N MET A 98 -18.36 -10.54 -23.75
CA MET A 98 -17.11 -10.14 -24.38
C MET A 98 -16.00 -11.20 -24.31
N PRO A 99 -15.02 -11.15 -25.25
CA PRO A 99 -13.90 -12.07 -25.23
C PRO A 99 -13.01 -11.93 -23.97
N LEU A 100 -12.31 -13.00 -23.60
CA LEU A 100 -11.46 -13.06 -22.40
C LEU A 100 -10.41 -11.94 -22.33
N LYS A 101 -9.81 -11.57 -23.46
CA LYS A 101 -8.76 -10.54 -23.50
C LYS A 101 -9.26 -9.16 -23.05
N PRO A 102 -10.32 -8.57 -23.66
CA PRO A 102 -10.90 -7.32 -23.19
C PRO A 102 -11.54 -7.43 -21.79
N ALA A 103 -12.15 -8.57 -21.44
CA ALA A 103 -12.67 -8.80 -20.08
C ALA A 103 -11.55 -8.69 -19.03
N SER A 104 -10.41 -9.32 -19.29
CA SER A 104 -9.27 -9.30 -18.37
C SER A 104 -8.66 -7.91 -18.21
N GLU A 105 -8.68 -7.10 -19.26
CA GLU A 105 -8.20 -5.71 -19.22
C GLU A 105 -9.14 -4.80 -18.42
N MET A 106 -10.45 -4.92 -18.64
CA MET A 106 -11.46 -4.21 -17.88
C MET A 106 -11.39 -4.55 -16.39
N ILE A 107 -11.36 -5.84 -16.05
CA ILE A 107 -11.33 -6.30 -14.65
C ILE A 107 -10.03 -5.90 -13.96
N ALA A 108 -8.88 -5.99 -14.65
CA ALA A 108 -7.61 -5.51 -14.12
C ALA A 108 -7.65 -4.01 -13.77
N ASN A 109 -8.25 -3.19 -14.64
CA ASN A 109 -8.38 -1.76 -14.39
C ASN A 109 -9.30 -1.45 -13.20
N LEU A 110 -10.35 -2.23 -13.01
CA LEU A 110 -11.32 -2.04 -11.93
C LEU A 110 -10.83 -2.56 -10.57
N THR A 111 -10.12 -3.69 -10.57
CA THR A 111 -9.69 -4.38 -9.34
C THR A 111 -8.26 -4.01 -8.94
N GLY A 112 -7.45 -3.53 -9.88
CA GLY A 112 -6.03 -3.28 -9.69
C GLY A 112 -5.16 -4.54 -9.61
N VAL A 113 -5.72 -5.72 -9.95
CA VAL A 113 -4.94 -6.94 -10.18
C VAL A 113 -4.29 -6.90 -11.54
N SER A 114 -3.13 -7.55 -11.68
CA SER A 114 -2.44 -7.56 -12.97
C SER A 114 -3.33 -8.22 -14.03
N ARG A 115 -3.37 -7.61 -15.23
CA ARG A 115 -4.07 -8.18 -16.39
C ARG A 115 -3.61 -9.61 -16.69
N LYS A 116 -2.34 -9.92 -16.41
CA LYS A 116 -1.77 -11.25 -16.59
C LYS A 116 -2.45 -12.28 -15.68
N ASP A 117 -2.63 -11.94 -14.40
CA ASP A 117 -3.21 -12.85 -13.41
C ASP A 117 -4.71 -13.04 -13.65
N VAL A 118 -5.43 -11.96 -13.97
CA VAL A 118 -6.86 -12.05 -14.35
C VAL A 118 -7.05 -12.90 -15.60
N TYR A 119 -6.18 -12.76 -16.60
CA TYR A 119 -6.25 -13.54 -17.83
C TYR A 119 -5.94 -15.03 -17.60
N ALA A 120 -4.91 -15.32 -16.79
CA ALA A 120 -4.59 -16.69 -16.39
C ALA A 120 -5.78 -17.34 -15.67
N ARG A 121 -6.40 -16.62 -14.73
CA ARG A 121 -7.58 -17.09 -14.01
C ARG A 121 -8.77 -17.38 -14.93
N GLY A 122 -9.04 -16.51 -15.90
CA GLY A 122 -10.11 -16.73 -16.88
C GLY A 122 -9.85 -17.91 -17.83
N LEU A 123 -8.58 -18.22 -18.13
CA LEU A 123 -8.24 -19.44 -18.87
C LEU A 123 -8.51 -20.72 -18.06
N GLU A 124 -8.16 -20.71 -16.77
CA GLU A 124 -8.46 -21.83 -15.86
C GLU A 124 -9.97 -22.10 -15.82
N LYS A 125 -10.79 -21.06 -15.68
CA LYS A 125 -12.26 -21.17 -15.63
C LYS A 125 -12.90 -21.63 -16.95
N LYS A 126 -12.24 -21.45 -18.09
CA LYS A 126 -12.76 -21.94 -19.38
C LYS A 126 -12.45 -23.43 -19.60
N ASN A 127 -11.41 -23.93 -18.93
CA ASN A 127 -10.88 -25.28 -19.12
C ASN A 127 -11.28 -26.27 -18.01
N GLY A 128 -11.90 -25.80 -16.93
CA GLY A 128 -12.49 -26.60 -15.86
C GLY A 128 -14.00 -26.58 -15.92
#